data_AF-A0A1Q4X6Y3-F1
#
_entry.id   AF-A0A1Q4X6Y3-F1
#
_cell.length_a   1.000
_cell.length_b   1.000
_cell.length_c   1.000
_cell.angle_alpha   90.00
_cell.angle_beta   90.00
_cell.angle_gamma   90.00
#
_symmetry.space_group_name_H-M   'P 1'
#
loop_
_entity.id
_entity.type
_entity.pdbx_description
1 polymer ?
#
loop_
_entity_poly.entity_id
_entity_poly.type
_entity_poly.pdbx_seq_one_letter_code
_entity_poly.pdbx_strand_id
1 'polypeptide(L)'
;MAVPTLRGRLLGLEVRALREAAGISVEELAARSRGSVRGIQRVEGGYAPVRFPDMVACAPALGDQYQRLFEASQRAHLPELRCAWGTEATRVLDLLHATATGVHTVAGGARPFTLFVMPEGPDVVFHAHLAAAFFTEDLSETCVARNTIDALPADM
;
A
#
# COMPACT_ATOMS: atom_id res chain seq x y z
N MET A 1 0.68 -16.75 7.27
CA MET A 1 1.62 -15.69 6.82
C MET A 1 0.90 -14.36 6.96
N ALA A 2 1.61 -13.28 7.31
CA ALA A 2 1.01 -11.95 7.26
C ALA A 2 0.67 -11.61 5.79
N VAL A 3 -0.50 -11.06 5.59
CA VAL A 3 -1.06 -10.73 4.28
C VAL A 3 -0.78 -9.24 4.01
N PRO A 4 -0.34 -8.84 2.81
CA PRO A 4 0.06 -7.46 2.55
C PRO A 4 -1.16 -6.53 2.54
N THR A 5 -1.07 -5.42 3.26
CA THR A 5 -2.06 -4.33 3.26
C THR A 5 -1.65 -3.23 2.30
N LEU A 6 -2.57 -2.34 1.92
CA LEU A 6 -2.32 -1.18 1.09
C LEU A 6 -1.24 -0.29 1.71
N ARG A 7 -1.42 0.06 2.99
CA ARG A 7 -0.45 0.89 3.72
C ARG A 7 0.89 0.18 3.91
N GLY A 8 0.88 -1.15 4.09
CA GLY A 8 2.09 -1.96 4.17
C GLY A 8 2.88 -1.95 2.86
N ARG A 9 2.19 -2.09 1.72
CA ARG A 9 2.80 -1.98 0.38
C ARG A 9 3.38 -0.60 0.13
N LEU A 10 2.65 0.47 0.47
CA LEU A 10 3.13 1.86 0.34
C LEU A 10 4.39 2.10 1.19
N LEU A 11 4.39 1.65 2.44
CA LEU A 11 5.54 1.73 3.32
C LEU A 11 6.74 0.95 2.78
N GLY A 12 6.50 -0.26 2.26
CA GLY A 12 7.54 -1.08 1.63
C GLY A 12 8.18 -0.39 0.43
N LEU A 13 7.38 0.26 -0.42
CA LEU A 13 7.88 1.08 -1.53
C LEU A 13 8.69 2.29 -1.05
N GLU A 14 8.27 2.95 0.02
CA GLU A 14 9.01 4.08 0.60
C GLU A 14 10.37 3.62 1.14
N VAL A 15 10.42 2.49 1.86
CA VAL A 15 11.68 1.88 2.33
C VAL A 15 12.59 1.53 1.16
N ARG A 16 12.05 0.93 0.09
CA ARG A 16 12.81 0.62 -1.13
C ARG A 16 13.39 1.88 -1.75
N ALA A 17 12.58 2.91 -1.96
CA ALA A 17 12.99 4.16 -2.58
C ALA A 17 14.11 4.84 -1.77
N LEU A 18 14.00 4.83 -0.44
CA LEU A 18 15.03 5.37 0.45
C LEU A 18 16.33 4.59 0.41
N ARG A 19 16.23 3.25 0.40
CA ARG A 19 17.39 2.37 0.26
C ARG A 19 18.11 2.65 -1.06
N GLU A 20 17.36 2.75 -2.16
CA GLU A 20 17.89 3.02 -3.50
C GLU A 20 18.51 4.41 -3.60
N ALA A 21 17.87 5.44 -3.04
CA ALA A 21 18.41 6.80 -3.00
C ALA A 21 19.74 6.90 -2.24
N ALA A 22 19.96 6.03 -1.26
CA ALA A 22 21.21 5.93 -0.52
C ALA A 22 22.26 5.02 -1.17
N GLY A 23 21.97 4.42 -2.33
CA GLY A 23 22.87 3.48 -2.99
C GLY A 23 23.11 2.19 -2.21
N ILE A 24 22.20 1.81 -1.32
CA ILE A 24 22.29 0.59 -0.50
C ILE A 24 21.63 -0.56 -1.26
N SER A 25 22.29 -1.71 -1.38
CA SER A 25 21.66 -2.92 -1.96
C SER A 25 20.79 -3.65 -0.93
N VAL A 26 19.95 -4.59 -1.37
CA VAL A 26 19.15 -5.41 -0.45
C VAL A 26 20.04 -6.26 0.46
N GLU A 27 21.13 -6.80 -0.08
CA GLU A 27 22.15 -7.58 0.64
C GLU A 27 22.84 -6.73 1.70
N GLU A 28 23.25 -5.52 1.34
CA GLU A 28 23.90 -4.59 2.26
C GLU A 28 22.95 -4.16 3.37
N LEU A 29 21.69 -3.85 3.05
CA LEU A 29 20.69 -3.51 4.08
C LEU A 29 20.47 -4.69 5.04
N ALA A 30 20.34 -5.91 4.51
CA ALA A 30 20.20 -7.11 5.32
C ALA A 30 21.40 -7.34 6.24
N ALA A 31 22.63 -7.11 5.75
CA ALA A 31 23.84 -7.20 6.57
C ALA A 31 23.84 -6.16 7.69
N ARG A 32 23.56 -4.89 7.36
CA ARG A 32 23.52 -3.77 8.32
C ARG A 32 22.45 -3.95 9.39
N SER A 33 21.28 -4.45 9.02
CA SER A 33 20.15 -4.65 9.94
C SER A 33 20.17 -5.99 10.67
N ARG A 34 21.20 -6.82 10.46
CA ARG A 34 21.29 -8.21 10.95
C ARG A 34 20.05 -9.02 10.56
N GLY A 35 19.54 -8.76 9.36
CA GLY A 35 18.40 -9.41 8.73
C GLY A 35 18.80 -10.46 7.70
N SER A 36 17.85 -10.76 6.82
CA SER A 36 18.09 -11.60 5.64
C SER A 36 17.59 -10.89 4.39
N VAL A 37 18.19 -11.19 3.24
CA VAL A 37 17.76 -10.66 1.93
C VAL A 37 16.27 -10.89 1.71
N ARG A 38 15.81 -12.12 1.95
CA ARG A 38 14.38 -12.47 1.86
C ARG A 38 13.52 -11.66 2.83
N GLY A 39 14.02 -11.38 4.03
CA GLY A 39 13.34 -10.52 5.01
C GLY A 39 13.14 -9.10 4.50
N ILE A 40 14.20 -8.49 3.96
CA ILE A 40 14.14 -7.14 3.38
C ILE A 40 13.20 -7.11 2.18
N GLN A 41 13.30 -8.08 1.26
CA GLN A 41 12.38 -8.17 0.11
C GLN A 41 10.91 -8.29 0.53
N ARG A 42 10.63 -9.03 1.61
CA ARG A 42 9.27 -9.12 2.18
C ARG A 42 8.83 -7.79 2.77
N VAL A 43 9.70 -7.06 3.45
CA VAL A 43 9.39 -5.72 3.96
C VAL A 43 9.09 -4.77 2.81
N GLU A 44 9.94 -4.71 1.79
CA GLU A 44 9.73 -3.85 0.62
C GLU A 44 8.49 -4.20 -0.20
N GLY A 45 8.07 -5.47 -0.17
CA GLY A 45 6.80 -5.90 -0.78
C GLY A 45 5.57 -5.70 0.11
N GLY A 46 5.72 -5.18 1.33
CA GLY A 46 4.62 -5.00 2.29
C GLY A 46 4.15 -6.30 2.97
N TYR A 47 4.86 -7.41 2.79
CA TYR A 47 4.56 -8.73 3.36
C TYR A 47 5.11 -8.93 4.78
N ALA A 48 5.90 -7.98 5.27
CA ALA A 48 6.46 -8.00 6.61
C ALA A 48 6.50 -6.57 7.17
N PRO A 49 6.30 -6.39 8.47
CA PRO A 49 6.45 -5.08 9.09
C PRO A 49 7.90 -4.61 8.97
N VAL A 50 8.09 -3.31 8.76
CA VAL A 50 9.43 -2.69 8.82
C VAL A 50 9.95 -2.82 10.25
N ARG A 51 11.14 -3.37 10.42
CA ARG A 51 11.76 -3.54 11.74
C ARG A 51 12.60 -2.31 12.07
N PHE A 52 12.69 -1.97 13.34
CA PHE A 52 13.53 -0.88 13.82
C PHE A 52 15.00 -0.97 13.35
N PRO A 53 15.66 -2.15 13.36
CA PRO A 53 17.01 -2.28 12.81
C PRO A 53 17.11 -1.97 11.30
N ASP A 54 16.07 -2.28 10.53
CA ASP A 54 16.02 -1.96 9.09
C ASP A 54 15.93 -0.43 8.89
N MET A 55 15.12 0.25 9.71
CA MET A 55 15.02 1.72 9.71
C MET A 55 16.34 2.38 10.11
N VAL A 56 16.98 1.92 11.19
CA VAL A 56 18.26 2.47 11.66
C VAL A 56 19.37 2.28 10.61
N ALA A 57 19.40 1.13 9.93
CA ALA A 57 20.37 0.88 8.86
C ALA A 57 20.20 1.85 7.68
N CYS A 58 18.98 2.35 7.44
CA CYS A 58 18.67 3.41 6.48
C CYS A 58 18.68 4.83 7.10
N ALA A 59 18.96 5.00 8.39
CA ALA A 59 18.89 6.31 9.07
C ALA A 59 19.70 7.43 8.40
N PRO A 60 20.91 7.18 7.87
CA PRO A 60 21.66 8.20 7.13
C PRO A 60 20.93 8.71 5.88
N ALA A 61 20.14 7.84 5.23
CA ALA A 61 19.30 8.17 4.07
C ALA A 61 18.00 8.87 4.48
N LEU A 62 17.44 8.44 5.61
CA LEU A 62 16.15 8.91 6.10
C LEU A 62 16.20 10.38 6.47
N GLY A 63 17.28 10.86 7.10
CA GLY A 63 17.35 12.23 7.61
C GLY A 63 16.07 12.59 8.39
N ASP A 64 15.45 13.71 8.01
CA ASP A 64 14.21 14.21 8.64
C ASP A 64 12.96 13.36 8.34
N GLN A 65 13.05 12.36 7.45
CA GLN A 65 11.94 11.48 7.07
C GLN A 65 11.71 10.34 8.08
N TYR A 66 12.64 10.14 9.03
CA TYR A 66 12.57 9.07 10.03
C TYR A 66 11.24 9.06 10.80
N GLN A 67 10.79 10.22 11.27
CA GLN A 67 9.54 10.37 12.01
C GLN A 67 8.33 9.93 11.15
N ARG A 68 8.29 10.34 9.88
CA ARG A 68 7.19 9.98 8.97
C ARG A 68 7.16 8.49 8.70
N LEU A 69 8.33 7.87 8.48
CA LEU A 69 8.41 6.43 8.24
C LEU A 69 7.97 5.61 9.48
N PHE A 70 8.32 6.08 10.68
CA PHE A 70 7.86 5.48 11.92
C PHE A 70 6.34 5.60 12.08
N GLU A 71 5.77 6.77 11.85
CA GLU A 71 4.31 6.95 11.91
C GLU A 71 3.59 6.08 10.86
N ALA A 72 4.14 5.98 9.65
CA ALA A 72 3.64 5.11 8.59
C ALA A 72 3.71 3.63 8.99
N SER A 73 4.79 3.18 9.64
CA SER A 73 4.90 1.80 10.14
C SER A 73 3.87 1.47 11.20
N GLN A 74 3.60 2.40 12.12
CA GLN A 74 2.57 2.21 13.14
C GLN A 74 1.17 2.10 12.53
N ARG A 75 0.92 2.74 11.39
CA ARG A 75 -0.38 2.75 10.72
C ARG A 75 -0.51 1.71 9.61
N ALA A 76 0.55 0.96 9.29
CA ALA A 76 0.60 0.05 8.15
C ALA A 76 -0.48 -1.05 8.17
N HIS A 77 -0.99 -1.40 9.34
CA HIS A 77 -2.02 -2.42 9.52
C HIS A 77 -3.46 -1.87 9.43
N LEU A 78 -3.65 -0.55 9.41
CA LEU A 78 -4.97 0.05 9.38
C LEU A 78 -5.60 -0.13 7.99
N PRO A 79 -6.87 -0.57 7.91
CA PRO A 79 -7.52 -0.89 6.63
C PRO A 79 -7.85 0.35 5.80
N GLU A 80 -7.91 1.53 6.43
CA GLU A 80 -8.34 2.76 5.79
C GLU A 80 -7.18 3.71 5.53
N LEU A 81 -7.14 4.29 4.33
CA LEU A 81 -6.26 5.37 3.95
C LEU A 81 -7.07 6.53 3.38
N ARG A 82 -7.05 7.65 4.10
CA ARG A 82 -7.55 8.93 3.62
C ARG A 82 -6.37 9.85 3.36
N CYS A 83 -6.29 10.39 2.15
CA CYS A 83 -5.26 11.35 1.78
C CYS A 83 -5.83 12.48 0.94
N ALA A 84 -5.11 13.61 0.91
CA ALA A 84 -5.43 14.70 0.00
C ALA A 84 -5.22 14.25 -1.45
N TRP A 85 -5.94 14.87 -2.37
CA TRP A 85 -5.65 14.77 -3.80
C TRP A 85 -4.24 15.30 -4.12
N GLY A 86 -3.71 14.89 -5.27
CA GLY A 86 -2.35 15.23 -5.71
C GLY A 86 -1.39 14.08 -5.48
N THR A 87 -0.13 14.39 -5.16
CA THR A 87 0.99 13.43 -5.15
C THR A 87 0.72 12.18 -4.32
N GLU A 88 0.08 12.31 -3.15
CA GLU A 88 -0.21 11.17 -2.29
C GLU A 88 -1.25 10.23 -2.94
N ALA A 89 -2.41 10.75 -3.32
CA ALA A 89 -3.44 9.96 -4.00
C ALA A 89 -2.93 9.33 -5.31
N THR A 90 -2.14 10.06 -6.11
CA THR A 90 -1.53 9.55 -7.35
C THR A 90 -0.63 8.35 -7.06
N ARG A 91 0.24 8.42 -6.06
CA ARG A 91 1.10 7.28 -5.67
C ARG A 91 0.31 6.05 -5.26
N VAL A 92 -0.79 6.23 -4.53
CA VAL A 92 -1.67 5.12 -4.13
C VAL A 92 -2.32 4.48 -5.34
N LEU A 93 -2.87 5.30 -6.24
CA LEU A 93 -3.50 4.82 -7.47
C LEU A 93 -2.48 4.12 -8.37
N ASP A 94 -1.27 4.65 -8.54
CA ASP A 94 -0.21 4.03 -9.35
C ASP A 94 0.16 2.65 -8.80
N LEU A 95 0.35 2.53 -7.48
CA LEU A 95 0.60 1.25 -6.82
C LEU A 95 -0.55 0.26 -7.09
N LEU A 96 -1.80 0.71 -6.93
CA LEU A 96 -2.96 -0.16 -7.10
C LEU A 96 -3.10 -0.64 -8.55
N HIS A 97 -2.96 0.25 -9.53
CA HIS A 97 -2.99 -0.14 -10.95
C HIS A 97 -1.83 -1.06 -11.34
N ALA A 98 -0.65 -0.87 -10.74
CA ALA A 98 0.50 -1.72 -11.01
C ALA A 98 0.43 -3.11 -10.38
N THR A 99 -0.38 -3.29 -9.32
CA THR A 99 -0.38 -4.53 -8.52
C THR A 99 -1.70 -5.28 -8.50
N ALA A 100 -2.82 -4.63 -8.84
CA ALA A 100 -4.11 -5.29 -8.94
C ALA A 100 -4.15 -6.25 -10.13
N THR A 101 -4.88 -7.35 -9.96
CA THR A 101 -5.18 -8.33 -11.01
C THR A 101 -6.45 -8.00 -11.79
N GLY A 102 -7.27 -7.09 -11.27
CA GLY A 102 -8.47 -6.57 -11.91
C GLY A 102 -8.83 -5.20 -11.34
N VAL A 103 -9.44 -4.36 -12.18
CA VAL A 103 -9.90 -3.02 -11.79
C VAL A 103 -11.30 -2.83 -12.35
N HIS A 104 -12.25 -2.48 -11.48
CA HIS A 104 -13.65 -2.30 -11.85
C HIS A 104 -14.14 -0.95 -11.35
N THR A 105 -14.56 -0.08 -12.26
CA THR A 105 -15.09 1.24 -11.91
C THR A 105 -16.58 1.27 -12.09
N VAL A 106 -17.30 1.62 -11.03
CA VAL A 106 -18.74 1.86 -11.04
C VAL A 106 -18.94 3.38 -10.99
N ALA A 107 -19.16 3.98 -12.15
CA ALA A 107 -19.35 5.43 -12.29
C ALA A 107 -20.79 5.89 -12.07
N GLY A 108 -21.77 4.99 -12.28
CA GLY A 108 -23.19 5.28 -12.13
C GLY A 108 -23.74 4.91 -10.75
N GLY A 109 -24.93 5.44 -10.42
CA GLY A 109 -25.64 5.16 -9.16
C GLY A 109 -25.34 6.15 -8.04
N ALA A 110 -25.89 5.89 -6.85
CA ALA A 110 -25.84 6.82 -5.72
C ALA A 110 -24.46 6.92 -5.05
N ARG A 111 -23.57 5.93 -5.27
CA ARG A 111 -22.25 5.84 -4.63
C ARG A 111 -21.22 5.28 -5.63
N PRO A 112 -20.56 6.13 -6.43
CA PRO A 112 -19.52 5.68 -7.33
C PRO A 112 -18.29 5.18 -6.55
N PHE A 113 -17.62 4.17 -7.09
CA PHE A 113 -16.41 3.60 -6.51
C PHE A 113 -15.55 2.89 -7.56
N THR A 114 -14.31 2.59 -7.20
CA THR A 114 -13.46 1.66 -7.96
C THR A 114 -13.00 0.54 -7.06
N LEU A 115 -13.19 -0.71 -7.49
CA LEU A 115 -12.65 -1.89 -6.82
C LEU A 115 -11.35 -2.32 -7.51
N PHE A 116 -10.29 -2.47 -6.73
CA PHE A 116 -9.02 -3.06 -7.14
C PHE A 116 -8.93 -4.47 -6.57
N VAL A 117 -8.90 -5.47 -7.45
CA VAL A 117 -8.82 -6.88 -7.09
C VAL A 117 -7.37 -7.26 -6.84
N MET A 118 -7.02 -7.53 -5.59
CA MET A 118 -5.62 -7.75 -5.22
C MET A 118 -5.22 -9.23 -5.39
N PRO A 119 -4.00 -9.53 -5.89
CA PRO A 119 -3.53 -10.90 -6.04
C PRO A 119 -3.36 -11.62 -4.70
N GLU A 120 -3.04 -10.85 -3.66
CA GLU A 120 -2.88 -11.30 -2.29
C GLU A 120 -3.37 -10.20 -1.35
N GLY A 121 -4.16 -10.56 -0.35
CA GLY A 121 -4.75 -9.59 0.57
C GLY A 121 -6.17 -9.17 0.24
N PRO A 122 -6.74 -8.33 1.11
CA PRO A 122 -8.05 -7.76 0.85
C PRO A 122 -8.00 -6.94 -0.44
N ASP A 123 -9.11 -6.91 -1.14
CA ASP A 123 -9.30 -5.96 -2.23
C ASP A 123 -9.32 -4.54 -1.68
N VAL A 124 -9.13 -3.57 -2.56
CA VAL A 124 -9.18 -2.16 -2.17
C VAL A 124 -10.34 -1.48 -2.86
N VAL A 125 -11.23 -0.88 -2.08
CA VAL A 125 -12.26 0.02 -2.60
C VAL A 125 -11.75 1.45 -2.51
N PHE A 126 -11.84 2.17 -3.62
CA PHE A 126 -11.54 3.57 -3.73
C PHE A 126 -12.82 4.40 -3.91
N HIS A 127 -12.99 5.37 -3.02
CA HIS A 127 -14.01 6.39 -3.08
C HIS A 127 -13.38 7.76 -3.34
N ALA A 128 -13.75 8.37 -4.46
CA ALA A 128 -13.39 9.75 -4.77
C ALA A 128 -14.35 10.70 -4.03
N HIS A 129 -13.95 11.16 -2.84
CA HIS A 129 -14.68 12.23 -2.15
C HIS A 129 -14.25 13.59 -2.66
N LEU A 130 -15.16 14.58 -2.55
CA LEU A 130 -14.93 15.95 -3.00
C LEU A 130 -13.59 16.54 -2.51
N ALA A 131 -13.24 16.32 -1.24
CA ALA A 131 -12.06 16.91 -0.62
C ALA A 131 -10.87 15.94 -0.46
N ALA A 132 -11.04 14.64 -0.72
CA ALA A 132 -10.02 13.64 -0.42
C ALA A 132 -10.22 12.34 -1.22
N ALA A 133 -9.12 11.63 -1.44
CA ALA A 133 -9.16 10.23 -1.83
C ALA A 133 -9.33 9.36 -0.58
N PHE A 134 -10.25 8.40 -0.62
CA PHE A 134 -10.43 7.42 0.44
C PHE A 134 -10.29 6.01 -0.13
N PHE A 135 -9.41 5.23 0.48
CA PHE A 135 -9.14 3.84 0.14
C PHE A 135 -9.42 2.98 1.36
N THR A 136 -10.07 1.85 1.16
CA THR A 136 -10.37 0.93 2.25
C THR A 136 -10.20 -0.52 1.84
N GLU A 137 -9.65 -1.29 2.78
CA GLU A 137 -9.52 -2.75 2.77
C GLU A 137 -10.54 -3.40 3.70
N ASP A 138 -11.51 -2.63 4.21
CA ASP A 138 -12.56 -3.15 5.09
C ASP A 138 -13.35 -4.26 4.38
N LEU A 139 -13.46 -5.41 5.05
CA LEU A 139 -14.08 -6.60 4.47
C LEU A 139 -15.56 -6.37 4.17
N SER A 140 -16.26 -5.57 4.96
CA SER A 140 -17.68 -5.31 4.72
C SER A 140 -17.88 -4.46 3.46
N GLU A 141 -17.04 -3.45 3.24
CA GLU A 141 -17.10 -2.60 2.05
C GLU A 141 -16.64 -3.31 0.78
N THR A 142 -15.52 -4.05 0.85
CA THR A 142 -14.99 -4.82 -0.28
C THR A 142 -15.96 -5.93 -0.72
N CYS A 143 -16.62 -6.62 0.21
CA CYS A 143 -17.67 -7.59 -0.12
C CYS A 143 -18.85 -6.93 -0.84
N VAL A 144 -19.33 -5.78 -0.37
CA VAL A 144 -20.44 -5.06 -1.00
C VAL A 144 -20.06 -4.58 -2.40
N ALA A 145 -18.84 -4.06 -2.58
CA ALA A 145 -18.33 -3.64 -3.89
C ALA A 145 -18.28 -4.81 -4.88
N ARG A 146 -17.75 -5.97 -4.45
CA ARG A 146 -17.71 -7.19 -5.29
C ARG A 146 -19.11 -7.66 -5.67
N ASN A 147 -20.02 -7.79 -4.71
CA ASN A 147 -21.40 -8.18 -4.99
C ASN A 147 -22.11 -7.21 -5.95
N THR A 148 -21.78 -5.92 -5.88
CA THR A 148 -22.32 -4.92 -6.81
C THR A 148 -21.82 -5.17 -8.23
N ILE A 149 -20.53 -5.47 -8.40
CA ILE A 149 -19.92 -5.78 -9.70
C ILE A 149 -20.45 -7.09 -10.27
N ASP A 150 -20.55 -8.14 -9.44
CA ASP A 150 -21.05 -9.45 -9.86
C ASP A 150 -22.53 -9.42 -10.27
N ALA A 151 -23.29 -8.44 -9.75
CA ALA A 151 -24.67 -8.20 -10.13
C ALA A 151 -24.83 -7.37 -11.41
N LEU A 152 -23.75 -6.77 -11.95
CA LEU A 152 -23.82 -6.06 -13.22
C LEU A 152 -23.95 -7.08 -14.36
N PRO A 153 -24.82 -6.83 -15.35
CA PRO A 153 -24.93 -7.70 -16.52
C PRO A 153 -23.60 -7.71 -17.28
N ALA A 154 -23.20 -8.88 -17.79
CA ALA A 154 -21.92 -9.13 -18.43
C ALA A 154 -21.68 -8.36 -19.75
N ASP A 155 -22.68 -7.59 -20.20
CA ASP A 155 -22.78 -7.03 -21.55
C ASP A 155 -22.65 -5.49 -21.57
N MET A 156 -22.14 -4.88 -20.49
CA MET A 156 -21.89 -3.43 -20.38
C MET A 156 -20.43 -3.07 -20.59
#